data_AF-A0A426ZTP0-F1
#
_entry.id   AF-A0A426ZTP0-F1
#
_cell.length_a   1.000
_cell.length_b   1.000
_cell.length_c   1.000
_cell.angle_alpha   90.00
_cell.angle_beta   90.00
_cell.angle_gamma   90.00
#
_symmetry.space_group_name_H-M   'P 1'
#
loop_
_entity.id
_entity.type
_entity.pdbx_description
1 polymer ?
#
loop_
_entity_poly.entity_id
_entity_poly.type
_entity_poly.pdbx_seq_one_letter_code
_entity_poly.pdbx_strand_id
1 'polypeptide(L)'
;MASSFINWLVNPRRNWFAAQHYKVLCNRLKKYGDSTICLRYDDLYDPLYDMDIKEALARLPREVVDARNQRLKRAMDLSMKHEYLPEDLQVTPDLILISLSYLW
;
A
#
# COMPACT_ATOMS: atom_id res chain seq x y z
N MET A 1 2.82 2.36 25.10
CA MET A 1 4.21 2.84 24.97
C MET A 1 5.09 1.66 24.53
N ALA A 2 5.24 1.43 23.23
CA ALA A 2 6.24 0.46 22.77
C ALA A 2 7.62 0.98 23.17
N SER A 3 8.46 0.14 23.77
CA SER A 3 9.81 0.51 24.19
C SER A 3 10.60 1.05 22.98
N SER A 4 11.47 2.03 23.22
CA SER A 4 12.31 2.66 22.17
C SER A 4 13.08 1.64 21.32
N PHE A 5 13.39 0.48 21.90
CA PHE A 5 14.01 -0.67 21.25
C PHE A 5 13.12 -1.36 20.20
N ILE A 6 11.83 -1.57 20.47
CA ILE A 6 10.90 -2.18 19.49
C ILE A 6 10.72 -1.25 18.29
N ASN A 7 10.57 0.06 18.53
CA ASN A 7 10.53 1.04 17.46
C ASN A 7 11.82 1.01 16.63
N TRP A 8 12.99 0.88 17.25
CA TRP A 8 14.25 0.75 16.53
C TRP A 8 14.30 -0.51 15.65
N LEU A 9 13.78 -1.65 16.13
CA LEU A 9 13.77 -2.92 15.42
C LEU A 9 12.79 -2.94 14.22
N VAL A 10 11.61 -2.32 14.35
CA VAL A 10 10.55 -2.36 13.33
C VAL A 10 10.74 -1.28 12.26
N ASN A 11 11.46 -0.20 12.57
CA ASN A 11 11.62 0.92 11.63
C ASN A 11 12.49 0.55 10.41
N PRO A 12 11.98 0.67 9.18
CA PRO A 12 12.72 0.32 7.96
C PRO A 12 13.89 1.26 7.67
N ARG A 13 13.92 2.45 8.30
CA ARG A 13 15.06 3.39 8.21
C ARG A 13 16.25 2.99 9.08
N ARG A 14 16.02 2.22 10.15
CA ARG A 14 17.06 1.87 11.13
C ARG A 14 17.48 0.40 11.04
N ASN A 15 16.58 -0.49 10.62
CA ASN A 15 16.84 -1.91 10.46
C ASN A 15 16.80 -2.34 8.98
N TRP A 16 17.89 -2.94 8.50
CA TRP A 16 18.00 -3.45 7.14
C TRP A 16 16.99 -4.57 6.84
N PHE A 17 16.70 -5.47 7.79
CA PHE A 17 15.73 -6.55 7.57
C PHE A 17 14.31 -6.02 7.36
N ALA A 18 13.91 -5.03 8.16
CA ALA A 18 12.64 -4.34 7.99
C ALA A 18 12.58 -3.60 6.64
N ALA A 19 13.70 -3.02 6.19
CA ALA A 19 13.80 -2.40 4.87
C ALA A 19 13.63 -3.42 3.73
N GLN A 20 14.24 -4.60 3.82
CA GLN A 20 14.08 -5.66 2.82
C GLN A 20 12.63 -6.17 2.77
N HIS A 21 12.02 -6.41 3.94
CA HIS A 21 10.61 -6.81 4.01
C HIS A 21 9.69 -5.78 3.34
N TYR A 22 9.88 -4.50 3.66
CA TYR A 22 9.14 -3.40 3.03
C TYR A 22 9.34 -3.37 1.50
N LYS A 23 10.59 -3.51 1.02
CA LYS A 23 10.89 -3.57 -0.42
C LYS A 23 10.18 -4.72 -1.12
N VAL A 24 10.17 -5.92 -0.51
CA VAL A 24 9.49 -7.09 -1.08
C VAL A 24 7.98 -6.86 -1.15
N LEU A 25 7.37 -6.31 -0.10
CA LEU A 25 5.95 -5.97 -0.11
C LEU A 25 5.62 -4.94 -1.18
N CYS A 26 6.38 -3.85 -1.28
CA CYS A 26 6.19 -2.84 -2.32
C CYS A 26 6.32 -3.45 -3.72
N ASN A 27 7.33 -4.27 -3.97
CA ASN A 27 7.53 -4.88 -5.29
C ASN A 27 6.43 -5.88 -5.65
N ARG A 28 5.81 -6.54 -4.67
CA ARG A 28 4.64 -7.41 -4.91
C ARG A 28 3.38 -6.59 -5.17
N LEU A 29 3.12 -5.54 -4.38
CA LEU A 29 1.90 -4.73 -4.50
C LEU A 29 1.88 -3.86 -5.76
N LYS A 30 3.04 -3.42 -6.25
CA LYS A 30 3.17 -2.69 -7.54
C LYS A 30 2.70 -3.51 -8.74
N LYS A 31 2.90 -4.83 -8.71
CA LYS A 31 2.50 -5.71 -9.82
C LYS A 31 0.98 -5.72 -10.06
N TYR A 32 0.20 -5.31 -9.06
CA TYR A 32 -1.26 -5.34 -9.06
C TYR A 32 -1.90 -3.94 -8.95
N GLY A 33 -1.13 -2.84 -8.93
CA GLY A 33 -1.64 -1.47 -8.69
C GLY A 33 -0.89 -0.36 -9.44
N ASP A 34 -1.50 0.83 -9.56
CA ASP A 34 -1.09 1.93 -10.44
C ASP A 34 -0.37 3.09 -9.71
N SER A 35 0.67 3.60 -10.38
CA SER A 35 1.46 4.84 -10.28
C SER A 35 1.68 5.56 -8.94
N THR A 36 0.65 6.01 -8.21
CA THR A 36 0.91 7.05 -7.19
C THR A 36 0.89 6.52 -5.76
N ILE A 37 0.21 5.40 -5.53
CA ILE A 37 0.38 4.52 -4.38
C ILE A 37 -0.01 3.12 -4.88
N CYS A 38 0.81 2.11 -4.56
CA CYS A 38 0.55 0.68 -4.80
C CYS A 38 -0.90 0.29 -4.42
N LEU A 39 -1.36 -0.95 -4.65
CA LEU A 39 -2.54 -1.43 -3.91
C LEU A 39 -2.32 -1.03 -2.44
N ARG A 40 -3.13 -0.10 -1.91
CA ARG A 40 -2.78 0.56 -0.64
C ARG A 40 -2.69 -0.58 0.36
N TYR A 41 -1.73 -0.51 1.26
CA TYR A 41 -1.71 -1.47 2.37
C TYR A 41 -3.10 -1.46 3.07
N ASP A 42 -3.73 -0.29 3.11
CA ASP A 42 -5.09 -0.08 3.59
C ASP A 42 -6.19 -0.78 2.78
N ASP A 43 -5.99 -1.06 1.49
CA ASP A 43 -6.98 -1.72 0.65
C ASP A 43 -7.07 -3.24 0.96
N LEU A 44 -6.05 -3.82 1.62
CA LEU A 44 -5.99 -5.23 2.00
C LEU A 44 -6.94 -5.56 3.18
N TYR A 45 -7.40 -4.54 3.90
CA TYR A 45 -8.33 -4.72 5.02
C TYR A 45 -9.74 -5.07 4.55
N ASP A 46 -10.22 -6.26 4.94
CA ASP A 46 -11.54 -6.74 4.57
C ASP A 46 -12.61 -6.22 5.56
N PRO A 47 -13.64 -5.48 5.09
CA PRO A 47 -14.71 -4.98 5.93
C PRO A 47 -15.60 -6.08 6.54
N LEU A 48 -15.55 -7.31 6.04
CA LEU A 48 -16.35 -8.42 6.54
C LEU A 48 -15.72 -9.12 7.75
N TYR A 49 -14.40 -9.00 7.92
CA TYR A 49 -13.67 -9.66 9.02
C TYR A 49 -13.65 -8.83 10.30
N ASP A 50 -13.77 -7.50 10.19
CA ASP A 50 -13.71 -6.59 11.33
C ASP A 50 -14.78 -5.48 11.22
N MET A 51 -15.56 -5.32 12.29
CA MET A 51 -16.60 -4.31 12.40
C MET A 51 -16.02 -2.89 12.42
N ASP A 52 -14.82 -2.72 12.97
CA ASP A 52 -14.17 -1.41 13.09
C ASP A 52 -13.75 -0.89 11.71
N ILE A 53 -13.32 -1.79 10.82
CA ILE A 53 -12.94 -1.47 9.44
C ILE A 53 -14.18 -1.05 8.65
N LYS A 54 -15.30 -1.75 8.84
CA LYS A 54 -16.58 -1.39 8.21
C LYS A 54 -17.07 -0.01 8.66
N GLU A 55 -16.96 0.30 9.95
CA GLU A 55 -17.35 1.62 10.45
C GLU A 55 -16.40 2.72 9.97
N ALA A 56 -15.09 2.48 9.95
CA ALA A 56 -14.10 3.42 9.42
C ALA A 56 -14.37 3.75 7.95
N LEU A 57 -14.72 2.74 7.13
CA LEU A 57 -15.07 2.93 5.73
C LEU A 57 -16.39 3.69 5.54
N ALA A 58 -17.35 3.52 6.45
CA ALA A 58 -18.61 4.25 6.41
C ALA A 58 -18.45 5.74 6.76
N ARG A 59 -17.40 6.10 7.53
CA ARG A 59 -17.06 7.48 7.88
C ARG A 59 -16.28 8.21 6.79
N LEU A 60 -15.59 7.50 5.91
CA LEU A 60 -14.80 8.09 4.83
C LEU A 60 -15.70 8.72 3.74
N PRO A 61 -15.22 9.76 3.04
CA PRO A 61 -15.94 10.34 1.92
C PRO A 61 -16.06 9.33 0.76
N ARG A 62 -17.20 9.37 0.08
CA ARG A 62 -17.57 8.39 -0.94
C ARG A 62 -16.58 8.29 -2.10
N GLU A 63 -15.98 9.41 -2.50
CA GLU A 63 -14.97 9.47 -3.56
C GLU A 63 -13.75 8.57 -3.27
N VAL A 64 -13.31 8.53 -2.01
CA VAL A 64 -12.16 7.71 -1.60
C VAL A 64 -12.51 6.22 -1.60
N VAL A 65 -13.73 5.88 -1.18
CA VAL A 65 -14.23 4.50 -1.18
C VAL A 65 -14.42 4.00 -2.62
N ASP A 66 -14.95 4.83 -3.52
CA ASP A 66 -15.13 4.47 -4.93
C ASP A 66 -13.78 4.29 -5.63
N ALA A 67 -12.80 5.16 -5.36
CA ALA A 67 -11.43 5.02 -5.85
C ALA A 67 -10.74 3.74 -5.31
N ARG A 68 -11.01 3.35 -4.06
CA ARG A 68 -10.58 2.04 -3.51
C ARG A 68 -11.23 0.89 -4.27
N ASN A 69 -12.54 0.91 -4.46
CA ASN A 69 -13.26 -0.16 -5.13
C ASN A 69 -12.83 -0.34 -6.60
N GLN A 70 -12.50 0.75 -7.30
CA GLN A 70 -11.95 0.69 -8.64
C GLN A 70 -10.57 0.02 -8.69
N ARG A 71 -9.69 0.33 -7.72
CA ARG A 71 -8.37 -0.31 -7.59
C ARG A 71 -8.49 -1.81 -7.32
N LEU A 72 -9.37 -2.21 -6.40
CA LEU A 72 -9.62 -3.62 -6.09
C LEU A 72 -10.16 -4.41 -7.29
N LYS A 73 -11.11 -3.83 -8.04
CA LYS A 73 -11.65 -4.46 -9.26
C LYS A 73 -10.57 -4.66 -10.32
N ARG A 74 -9.71 -3.66 -10.54
CA ARG A 74 -8.59 -3.73 -11.48
C ARG A 74 -7.57 -4.80 -11.07
N ALA A 75 -7.20 -4.83 -9.80
CA ALA A 75 -6.28 -5.83 -9.27
C ALA A 75 -6.84 -7.26 -9.42
N MET A 76 -8.15 -7.43 -9.21
CA MET A 76 -8.83 -8.71 -9.37
C MET A 76 -8.87 -9.16 -10.83
N ASP A 77 -9.15 -8.25 -11.77
CA ASP A 77 -9.12 -8.52 -13.21
C ASP A 77 -7.73 -8.97 -13.68
N LEU A 78 -6.67 -8.28 -13.25
CA LEU A 78 -5.29 -8.66 -13.53
C LEU A 78 -4.92 -10.02 -12.90
N SER A 79 -5.35 -10.26 -11.65
CA SER A 79 -5.13 -11.54 -10.98
C SER A 79 -5.81 -12.69 -11.69
N MET A 80 -7.02 -12.49 -12.23
CA MET A 80 -7.74 -13.51 -13.00
C MET A 80 -7.05 -13.83 -14.32
N LYS A 81 -6.43 -12.82 -14.96
CA LYS A 81 -5.68 -12.98 -16.22
C LYS A 81 -4.28 -13.55 -16.02
N HIS A 82 -3.81 -13.64 -14.78
CA HIS A 82 -2.40 -13.94 -14.45
C HIS A 82 -1.41 -13.00 -15.15
N GLU A 83 -1.85 -11.77 -15.44
CA GLU A 83 -1.07 -10.73 -16.08
C GLU A 83 -0.73 -9.64 -15.05
N TYR A 84 0.37 -8.94 -15.30
CA TYR A 84 0.79 -7.80 -14.49
C TYR A 84 0.54 -6.50 -15.23
N LEU A 85 0.41 -5.41 -14.49
CA LEU A 85 0.26 -4.09 -15.09
C LEU A 85 1.48 -3.76 -15.97
N PRO A 86 1.34 -3.08 -17.12
CA PRO A 86 2.49 -2.68 -17.95
C PRO A 86 3.45 -1.79 -17.15
N GLU A 87 4.76 -1.93 -17.41
CA GLU A 87 5.81 -1.22 -16.66
C GLU A 87 5.70 0.31 -16.78
N ASP A 88 5.14 0.81 -17.89
CA ASP A 88 4.89 2.24 -18.14
C ASP A 88 3.84 2.85 -17.19
N LEU A 89 2.91 2.03 -16.68
CA LEU A 89 1.89 2.41 -15.69
C LEU A 89 2.37 2.14 -14.26
N GLN A 90 3.42 1.33 -14.09
CA GLN A 90 4.07 1.09 -12.80
C GLN A 90 5.06 2.23 -12.50
N VAL A 91 4.56 3.43 -12.19
CA VAL A 91 5.46 4.54 -11.84
C VAL A 91 6.34 4.14 -10.64
N THR A 92 7.64 4.42 -10.80
CA THR A 92 8.68 4.08 -9.84
C THR A 92 8.46 4.80 -8.51
N PRO A 93 8.72 4.12 -7.36
CA PRO A 93 8.59 4.71 -6.02
C PRO A 93 9.68 5.77 -5.73
N ASP A 94 10.44 6.20 -6.73
CA ASP A 94 11.59 7.08 -6.55
C ASP A 94 11.15 8.53 -6.33
N LEU A 95 9.96 8.91 -6.79
CA LEU A 95 9.42 10.26 -6.59
C LEU A 95 8.91 10.51 -5.15
N ILE A 96 8.64 9.45 -4.38
CA ILE A 96 8.23 9.57 -2.97
C ILE A 96 9.45 9.62 -2.03
N LEU A 97 10.56 8.97 -2.39
CA LEU A 97 11.81 9.11 -1.63
C LEU A 97 12.39 10.52 -1.72
N ILE A 98 12.14 11.23 -2.82
CA ILE A 98 12.55 12.63 -3.02
C ILE A 98 11.57 13.59 -2.33
N SER A 99 10.25 13.38 -2.36
CA SER A 99 9.31 14.31 -1.70
C SER A 99 9.33 14.22 -0.17
N LEU A 100 9.57 13.02 0.40
CA LEU A 100 9.74 12.84 1.84
C LEU A 100 11.11 13.29 2.38
N SER A 101 12.08 13.59 1.51
CA SER A 101 13.33 14.26 1.90
C SER A 101 13.22 15.79 1.95
N TYR A 102 12.15 16.39 1.42
CA TYR A 102 11.91 17.84 1.45
C TYR A 102 10.91 18.28 2.54
N LEU A 103 10.47 17.37 3.40
CA LEU A 103 9.47 17.64 4.44
C LEU A 103 9.92 17.32 5.88
N TRP A 104 11.22 17.06 6.08
CA TRP A 104 11.94 17.09 7.36
C TRP A 104 13.43 17.37 7.13
#